data_AF-U6MY53-F1
#
_entry.id   AF-U6MY53-F1
#
_cell.length_a   1.000
_cell.length_b   1.000
_cell.length_c   1.000
_cell.angle_alpha   90.00
_cell.angle_beta   90.00
_cell.angle_gamma   90.00
#
_symmetry.space_group_name_H-M   'P 1'
#
loop_
_entity.id
_entity.type
_entity.pdbx_description
1 polymer ?
#
loop_
_entity_poly.entity_id
_entity_poly.type
_entity_poly.pdbx_seq_one_letter_code
_entity_poly.pdbx_strand_id
1 'polypeptide(L)'
;AAAAAAAAAAAAAAAAAAAAAAAAAAAACVCVQVTSRLKMRRRPETPPAVLRLDGEGLDLRGVWVDGKEIPGGPHQGGPPGAPQGAPQGAPQGGPPGGPPQGGPQGGPPGGPRYSVDAEGALYLPAAVLPAAANESFEVKTLVVINPRSNLKLSGLYLTNGLLCSQCEAEGFRRITFFLDRPDVTAVYKVRLEADKAQYPTLLSNGDLIEEGPLEGAPQRHFAVFSDPFRKPCYLFAVVAGPLECIRDTFTTKVP
;
A
#
# COMPACT_ATOMS: atom_id res chain seq x y z
N ALA A 1 -28.59 36.34 -25.04
CA ALA A 1 -27.91 36.66 -23.76
C ALA A 1 -28.42 35.81 -22.60
N ALA A 2 -29.72 35.83 -22.27
CA ALA A 2 -30.27 35.07 -21.14
C ALA A 2 -30.08 33.54 -21.21
N ALA A 3 -30.25 32.93 -22.40
CA ALA A 3 -30.06 31.49 -22.58
C ALA A 3 -28.59 31.03 -22.39
N ALA A 4 -27.62 31.86 -22.78
CA ALA A 4 -26.19 31.56 -22.59
C ALA A 4 -25.78 31.65 -21.11
N ALA A 5 -26.34 32.61 -20.37
CA ALA A 5 -26.13 32.73 -18.93
C ALA A 5 -26.72 31.53 -18.16
N ALA A 6 -27.90 31.04 -18.58
CA ALA A 6 -28.52 29.86 -17.99
C ALA A 6 -27.71 28.57 -18.25
N ALA A 7 -27.13 28.41 -19.45
CA ALA A 7 -26.26 27.28 -19.76
C ALA A 7 -24.96 27.30 -18.96
N ALA A 8 -24.34 28.47 -18.78
CA ALA A 8 -23.14 28.62 -17.95
C ALA A 8 -23.43 28.34 -16.46
N ALA A 9 -24.57 28.78 -15.94
CA ALA A 9 -24.99 28.49 -14.57
C ALA A 9 -25.29 26.99 -14.35
N ALA A 10 -25.90 26.31 -15.33
CA ALA A 10 -26.13 24.87 -15.29
C ALA A 10 -24.81 24.07 -15.31
N ALA A 11 -23.83 24.49 -16.11
CA ALA A 11 -22.50 23.88 -16.14
C ALA A 11 -21.74 24.08 -14.80
N ALA A 12 -21.83 25.27 -14.21
CA ALA A 12 -21.25 25.56 -12.90
C ALA A 12 -21.92 24.75 -11.77
N ALA A 13 -23.24 24.59 -11.80
CA ALA A 13 -23.99 23.77 -10.85
C ALA A 13 -23.66 22.27 -10.99
N ALA A 14 -23.49 21.77 -12.22
CA ALA A 14 -23.04 20.41 -12.48
C ALA A 14 -21.61 20.17 -11.98
N ALA A 15 -20.70 21.12 -12.17
CA ALA A 15 -19.34 21.07 -11.64
C ALA A 15 -19.31 21.09 -10.09
N ALA A 16 -20.14 21.92 -9.46
CA ALA A 16 -20.28 21.97 -8.00
C ALA A 16 -20.88 20.68 -7.42
N ALA A 17 -21.87 20.09 -8.09
CA ALA A 17 -22.45 18.79 -7.71
C ALA A 17 -21.42 17.65 -7.87
N ALA A 18 -20.60 17.67 -8.92
CA ALA A 18 -19.50 16.72 -9.09
C ALA A 18 -18.42 16.89 -8.01
N ALA A 19 -18.08 18.13 -7.62
CA ALA A 19 -17.16 18.42 -6.52
C ALA A 19 -17.71 17.96 -5.17
N ALA A 20 -19.00 18.14 -4.90
CA ALA A 20 -19.68 17.66 -3.69
C ALA A 20 -19.76 16.12 -3.65
N ALA A 21 -19.99 15.47 -4.79
CA ALA A 21 -19.94 14.02 -4.91
C ALA A 21 -18.52 13.46 -4.73
N ALA A 22 -17.50 14.15 -5.24
CA ALA A 22 -16.09 13.82 -5.01
C ALA A 22 -15.70 13.98 -3.53
N ALA A 23 -16.18 15.03 -2.86
CA ALA A 23 -15.99 15.22 -1.41
C ALA A 23 -16.71 14.16 -0.57
N ALA A 24 -17.93 13.75 -0.97
CA ALA A 24 -18.67 12.67 -0.33
C ALA A 24 -18.04 11.29 -0.58
N ALA A 25 -17.44 11.07 -1.76
CA ALA A 25 -16.73 9.85 -2.08
C ALA A 25 -15.31 9.82 -1.46
N ALA A 26 -14.70 10.98 -1.19
CA ALA A 26 -13.54 11.13 -0.31
C ALA A 26 -13.90 10.89 1.18
N ALA A 27 -15.19 10.91 1.54
CA ALA A 27 -15.68 10.58 2.88
C ALA A 27 -15.67 9.06 3.16
N ALA A 28 -15.53 8.20 2.15
CA ALA A 28 -15.26 6.78 2.33
C ALA A 28 -13.84 6.57 2.91
N CYS A 29 -13.65 5.49 3.67
CA CYS A 29 -12.32 5.07 4.11
C CYS A 29 -11.46 4.80 2.86
N VAL A 30 -10.45 5.62 2.58
CA VAL A 30 -9.51 5.36 1.48
C VAL A 30 -8.54 4.29 1.97
N CYS A 31 -8.97 3.03 1.94
CA CYS A 31 -8.08 1.89 2.11
C CYS A 31 -7.33 1.67 0.79
N VAL A 32 -6.01 1.82 0.81
CA VAL A 32 -5.16 1.50 -0.35
C VAL A 32 -4.54 0.13 -0.12
N GLN A 33 -4.78 -0.76 -1.07
CA GLN A 33 -4.10 -2.05 -1.12
C GLN A 33 -2.78 -1.90 -1.87
N VAL A 34 -1.67 -2.30 -1.24
CA VAL A 34 -0.33 -2.30 -1.85
C VAL A 34 0.14 -3.73 -1.99
N THR A 35 0.39 -4.14 -3.24
CA THR A 35 1.07 -5.40 -3.54
C THR A 35 2.49 -5.10 -3.97
N SER A 36 3.47 -5.55 -3.19
CA SER A 36 4.89 -5.38 -3.50
C SER A 36 5.50 -6.72 -3.87
N ARG A 37 6.38 -6.72 -4.89
CA ARG A 37 7.19 -7.88 -5.30
C ARG A 37 8.64 -7.47 -5.34
N LEU A 38 9.41 -7.98 -4.40
CA LEU A 38 10.83 -7.69 -4.26
C LEU A 38 11.64 -8.84 -4.81
N LYS A 39 12.31 -8.64 -5.94
CA LYS A 39 13.33 -9.57 -6.42
C LYS A 39 14.62 -9.29 -5.68
N MET A 40 15.04 -10.23 -4.84
CA MET A 40 16.16 -10.06 -3.92
C MET A 40 17.16 -11.20 -4.09
N ARG A 41 18.38 -10.97 -3.61
CA ARG A 41 19.37 -12.03 -3.39
C ARG A 41 20.15 -11.69 -2.14
N ARG A 42 20.73 -12.71 -1.51
CA ARG A 42 21.66 -12.49 -0.40
C ARG A 42 22.98 -11.90 -0.93
N ARG A 43 23.76 -11.28 -0.07
CA ARG A 43 25.12 -10.84 -0.43
C ARG A 43 26.00 -12.08 -0.64
N PRO A 44 26.83 -12.16 -1.70
CA PRO A 44 27.77 -13.27 -1.87
C PRO A 44 28.64 -13.49 -0.63
N GLU A 45 29.05 -14.73 -0.41
CA GLU A 45 29.97 -15.13 0.68
C GLU A 45 29.42 -14.88 2.11
N THR A 46 28.10 -14.72 2.26
CA THR A 46 27.45 -14.62 3.58
C THR A 46 26.61 -15.86 3.89
N PRO A 47 26.61 -16.32 5.16
CA PRO A 47 25.81 -17.47 5.58
C PRO A 47 24.30 -17.17 5.48
N PRO A 48 23.44 -18.20 5.41
CA PRO A 48 22.00 -18.02 5.52
C PRO A 48 21.63 -17.23 6.78
N ALA A 49 20.78 -16.22 6.61
CA ALA A 49 20.35 -15.32 7.67
C ALA A 49 18.86 -15.01 7.52
N VAL A 50 18.26 -14.55 8.61
CA VAL A 50 16.89 -14.02 8.61
C VAL A 50 16.86 -12.76 7.73
N LEU A 51 15.87 -12.67 6.85
CA LEU A 51 15.61 -11.44 6.10
C LEU A 51 14.70 -10.56 6.95
N ARG A 52 15.19 -9.37 7.30
CA ARG A 52 14.42 -8.31 7.95
C ARG A 52 14.04 -7.27 6.91
N LEU A 53 12.75 -6.92 6.83
CA LEU A 53 12.23 -5.83 6.00
C LEU A 53 11.56 -4.80 6.92
N ASP A 54 11.91 -3.53 6.75
CA ASP A 54 11.31 -2.42 7.48
C ASP A 54 9.87 -2.22 7.03
N GLY A 55 8.97 -2.04 8.01
CA GLY A 55 7.56 -1.72 7.83
C GLY A 55 7.07 -0.91 9.03
N GLU A 56 6.17 0.05 8.81
CA GLU A 56 5.57 0.84 9.91
C GLU A 56 4.09 1.09 9.63
N GLY A 57 3.22 0.67 10.55
CA GLY A 57 1.76 0.91 10.45
C GLY A 57 1.08 0.21 9.27
N LEU A 58 1.63 -0.93 8.84
CA LEU A 58 1.10 -1.72 7.72
C LEU A 58 0.13 -2.80 8.22
N ASP A 59 -1.08 -2.85 7.65
CA ASP A 59 -2.01 -3.95 7.87
C ASP A 59 -1.66 -5.11 6.92
N LEU A 60 -0.78 -6.00 7.36
CA LEU A 60 -0.26 -7.13 6.57
C LEU A 60 -1.32 -8.20 6.35
N ARG A 61 -1.65 -8.46 5.07
CA ARG A 61 -2.65 -9.43 4.63
C ARG A 61 -2.07 -10.75 4.12
N GLY A 62 -0.81 -10.77 3.69
CA GLY A 62 -0.16 -12.01 3.26
C GLY A 62 1.28 -11.82 2.81
N VAL A 63 2.05 -12.90 2.91
CA VAL A 63 3.47 -12.97 2.53
C VAL A 63 3.70 -14.24 1.71
N TRP A 64 4.39 -14.10 0.59
CA TRP A 64 4.79 -15.23 -0.26
C TRP A 64 6.28 -15.13 -0.58
N VAL A 65 6.96 -16.27 -0.64
CA VAL A 65 8.32 -16.41 -1.14
C VAL A 65 8.28 -17.37 -2.33
N ASP A 66 8.73 -16.91 -3.50
CA ASP A 66 8.68 -17.65 -4.78
C ASP A 66 7.29 -18.28 -5.06
N GLY A 67 6.24 -17.50 -4.76
CA GLY A 67 4.84 -17.90 -4.95
C GLY A 67 4.26 -18.79 -3.84
N LYS A 68 5.08 -19.32 -2.92
CA LYS A 68 4.62 -20.10 -1.77
C LYS A 68 4.23 -19.19 -0.61
N GLU A 69 3.01 -19.32 -0.13
CA GLU A 69 2.54 -18.56 1.03
C GLU A 69 3.27 -19.00 2.30
N ILE A 70 3.74 -18.01 3.07
CA ILE A 70 4.37 -18.22 4.36
C ILE A 70 3.33 -17.88 5.44
N PRO A 71 2.96 -18.83 6.32
CA PRO A 71 2.00 -18.55 7.37
C PRO A 71 2.59 -17.64 8.46
N GLY A 72 1.72 -16.86 9.10
CA GLY A 72 2.09 -16.00 10.22
C GLY A 72 2.45 -16.79 11.48
N GLY A 73 3.53 -16.38 12.13
CA GLY A 73 3.92 -16.82 13.47
C GLY A 73 3.06 -16.16 14.56
N PRO A 74 3.05 -16.72 15.79
CA PRO A 74 2.44 -16.04 16.92
C PRO A 74 3.10 -14.67 17.12
N HIS A 75 2.27 -13.63 17.20
CA HIS A 75 2.70 -12.25 17.41
C HIS A 75 3.36 -12.12 18.79
N GLN A 76 4.62 -11.65 18.85
CA GLN A 76 5.28 -11.31 20.12
C GLN A 76 5.12 -9.80 20.37
N GLY A 77 4.06 -9.41 21.10
CA GLY A 77 4.01 -8.17 21.90
C GLY A 77 3.26 -6.96 21.33
N GLY A 78 2.08 -6.64 21.91
CA GLY A 78 1.33 -5.36 21.80
C GLY A 78 -0.11 -5.51 22.31
N PRO A 79 -0.70 -4.56 23.07
CA PRO A 79 -1.66 -4.84 24.15
C PRO A 79 -3.06 -5.30 23.67
N PRO A 80 -3.82 -6.01 24.53
CA PRO A 80 -5.23 -6.29 24.26
C PRO A 80 -6.02 -4.98 24.19
N GLY A 81 -6.98 -4.94 23.28
CA GLY A 81 -7.79 -3.77 22.96
C GLY A 81 -8.44 -3.12 24.19
N ALA A 82 -8.72 -1.81 24.01
CA ALA A 82 -9.43 -0.94 24.94
C ALA A 82 -10.72 -1.58 25.53
N PRO A 83 -11.13 -1.15 26.74
CA PRO A 83 -12.23 -1.77 27.47
C PRO A 83 -13.56 -1.47 26.78
N GLN A 84 -14.29 -2.52 26.38
CA GLN A 84 -15.72 -2.38 26.09
C GLN A 84 -16.46 -2.20 27.42
N GLY A 85 -16.81 -0.95 27.71
CA GLY A 85 -17.82 -0.63 28.70
C GLY A 85 -19.21 -0.94 28.13
N ALA A 86 -20.00 -1.72 28.88
CA ALA A 86 -21.45 -1.68 28.84
C ALA A 86 -22.01 -2.16 30.20
N PRO A 87 -23.20 -1.70 30.62
CA PRO A 87 -23.58 -1.54 32.02
C PRO A 87 -24.26 -2.79 32.64
N GLN A 88 -24.35 -2.75 33.98
CA GLN A 88 -25.02 -3.72 34.84
C GLN A 88 -26.52 -3.91 34.51
N GLY A 89 -26.97 -5.15 34.57
CA GLY A 89 -28.37 -5.56 34.68
C GLY A 89 -28.49 -7.09 34.78
N ALA A 90 -28.89 -7.59 35.94
CA ALA A 90 -29.14 -9.02 36.23
C ALA A 90 -30.68 -9.32 36.23
N PRO A 91 -31.15 -10.55 36.49
CA PRO A 91 -30.78 -11.88 35.98
C PRO A 91 -32.02 -12.67 35.45
N GLN A 92 -31.84 -13.78 34.71
CA GLN A 92 -32.64 -15.03 34.87
C GLN A 92 -32.26 -16.18 33.90
N GLY A 93 -32.07 -17.36 34.51
CA GLY A 93 -32.20 -18.77 34.08
C GLY A 93 -32.22 -19.22 32.61
N GLY A 94 -31.30 -20.15 32.28
CA GLY A 94 -31.40 -21.09 31.13
C GLY A 94 -30.22 -22.08 31.10
N PRO A 95 -30.39 -23.35 30.66
CA PRO A 95 -29.41 -24.45 30.82
C PRO A 95 -28.24 -24.40 29.82
N PRO A 96 -27.12 -25.14 30.06
CA PRO A 96 -25.88 -24.98 29.29
C PRO A 96 -25.96 -25.66 27.92
N GLY A 97 -25.86 -24.85 26.86
CA GLY A 97 -25.72 -25.32 25.49
C GLY A 97 -24.29 -25.16 24.97
N GLY A 98 -23.70 -26.29 24.56
CA GLY A 98 -22.71 -26.45 23.48
C GLY A 98 -21.35 -25.72 23.58
N PRO A 99 -20.22 -26.40 23.30
CA PRO A 99 -18.96 -25.69 23.10
C PRO A 99 -19.07 -24.76 21.87
N PRO A 100 -18.45 -23.56 21.91
CA PRO A 100 -18.44 -22.66 20.78
C PRO A 100 -17.69 -23.32 19.61
N GLN A 101 -18.35 -23.45 18.46
CA GLN A 101 -17.69 -23.73 17.20
C GLN A 101 -16.82 -22.52 16.85
N GLY A 102 -15.55 -22.57 17.27
CA GLY A 102 -14.51 -21.75 16.67
C GLY A 102 -14.41 -22.08 15.19
N GLY A 103 -14.45 -21.05 14.34
CA GLY A 103 -14.05 -21.17 12.94
C GLY A 103 -12.64 -21.78 12.82
N PRO A 104 -12.26 -22.32 11.65
CA PRO A 104 -11.07 -23.16 11.53
C PRO A 104 -9.78 -22.38 11.86
N GLN A 105 -9.36 -22.45 13.13
CA GLN A 105 -7.96 -22.28 13.54
C GLN A 105 -7.27 -23.62 13.29
N GLY A 106 -6.41 -23.69 12.28
CA GLY A 106 -5.70 -24.94 12.01
C GLY A 106 -4.95 -24.98 10.69
N GLY A 107 -4.12 -23.97 10.40
CA GLY A 107 -2.99 -24.23 9.50
C GLY A 107 -2.07 -25.27 10.15
N PRO A 108 -1.46 -26.19 9.39
CA PRO A 108 -0.70 -27.31 9.95
C PRO A 108 0.41 -26.82 10.91
N PRO A 109 0.60 -27.46 12.06
CA PRO A 109 1.75 -27.18 12.92
C PRO A 109 3.03 -27.72 12.26
N GLY A 110 4.09 -26.91 12.21
CA GLY A 110 5.45 -27.40 11.93
C GLY A 110 6.22 -26.75 10.77
N GLY A 111 5.63 -25.84 10.00
CA GLY A 111 6.35 -25.10 8.94
C GLY A 111 7.04 -23.83 9.45
N PRO A 112 8.11 -23.36 8.77
CA PRO A 112 8.70 -22.05 9.06
C PRO A 112 7.67 -20.93 8.83
N ARG A 113 7.66 -19.95 9.73
CA ARG A 113 6.68 -18.86 9.78
C ARG A 113 7.36 -17.50 9.73
N TYR A 114 6.68 -16.50 9.17
CA TYR A 114 7.15 -15.12 9.31
C TYR A 114 6.75 -14.56 10.68
N SER A 115 7.44 -13.52 11.15
CA SER A 115 7.03 -12.74 12.32
C SER A 115 7.08 -11.25 12.02
N VAL A 116 6.28 -10.48 12.73
CA VAL A 116 6.33 -9.01 12.72
C VAL A 116 6.61 -8.56 14.16
N ASP A 117 7.60 -7.70 14.35
CA ASP A 117 7.94 -7.16 15.67
C ASP A 117 6.97 -6.05 16.12
N ALA A 118 7.20 -5.48 17.30
CA ALA A 118 6.35 -4.43 17.87
C ALA A 118 6.41 -3.12 17.08
N GLU A 119 7.53 -2.88 16.40
CA GLU A 119 7.79 -1.71 15.57
C GLU A 119 7.19 -1.85 14.15
N GLY A 120 6.85 -3.06 13.74
CA GLY A 120 6.22 -3.39 12.47
C GLY A 120 7.15 -3.99 11.41
N ALA A 121 8.41 -4.29 11.72
CA ALA A 121 9.35 -4.91 10.80
C ALA A 121 9.03 -6.40 10.58
N LEU A 122 9.09 -6.85 9.33
CA LEU A 122 8.83 -8.23 8.93
C LEU A 122 10.12 -9.05 8.94
N TYR A 123 10.05 -10.23 9.53
CA TYR A 123 11.13 -11.20 9.61
C TYR A 123 10.75 -12.49 8.88
N LEU A 124 11.57 -12.85 7.89
CA LEU A 124 11.47 -14.12 7.16
C LEU A 124 12.63 -15.03 7.57
N PRO A 125 12.36 -16.22 8.13
CA PRO A 125 13.42 -17.12 8.59
C PRO A 125 14.26 -17.64 7.42
N ALA A 126 15.56 -17.88 7.64
CA ALA A 126 16.46 -18.39 6.60
C ALA A 126 15.96 -19.70 5.94
N ALA A 127 15.16 -20.50 6.68
CA ALA A 127 14.58 -21.76 6.19
C ALA A 127 13.55 -21.59 5.05
N VAL A 128 13.01 -20.38 4.82
CA VAL A 128 12.12 -20.10 3.67
C VAL A 128 12.85 -19.43 2.51
N LEU A 129 14.13 -19.16 2.66
CA LEU A 129 14.95 -18.44 1.66
C LEU A 129 15.94 -19.41 1.00
N PRO A 130 16.46 -19.09 -0.20
CA PRO A 130 17.50 -19.89 -0.82
C PRO A 130 18.75 -20.06 0.07
N ALA A 131 19.25 -21.29 0.12
CA ALA A 131 20.46 -21.61 0.87
C ALA A 131 21.70 -20.97 0.23
N ALA A 132 21.76 -20.88 -1.11
CA ALA A 132 22.88 -20.28 -1.84
C ALA A 132 22.82 -18.75 -1.80
N ALA A 133 23.97 -18.11 -1.53
CA ALA A 133 24.02 -16.67 -1.31
C ALA A 133 23.79 -15.82 -2.57
N ASN A 134 23.98 -16.37 -3.77
CA ASN A 134 23.83 -15.64 -5.04
C ASN A 134 22.56 -16.02 -5.82
N GLU A 135 21.68 -16.79 -5.20
CA GLU A 135 20.41 -17.18 -5.80
C GLU A 135 19.37 -16.08 -5.59
N SER A 136 18.63 -15.73 -6.65
CA SER A 136 17.58 -14.72 -6.59
C SER A 136 16.26 -15.36 -6.21
N PHE A 137 15.48 -14.69 -5.38
CA PHE A 137 14.13 -15.08 -4.98
C PHE A 137 13.19 -13.87 -5.01
N GLU A 138 11.89 -14.11 -5.09
CA GLU A 138 10.85 -13.08 -5.00
C GLU A 138 10.17 -13.12 -3.63
N VAL A 139 10.15 -11.99 -2.93
CA VAL A 139 9.26 -11.78 -1.77
C VAL A 139 8.07 -10.95 -2.23
N LYS A 140 6.88 -11.53 -2.18
CA LYS A 140 5.63 -10.81 -2.41
C LYS A 140 4.94 -10.52 -1.07
N THR A 141 4.49 -9.29 -0.89
CA THR A 141 3.65 -8.90 0.25
C THR A 141 2.38 -8.22 -0.22
N LEU A 142 1.32 -8.40 0.56
CA LEU A 142 0.06 -7.69 0.40
C LEU A 142 -0.24 -6.96 1.70
N VAL A 143 -0.34 -5.63 1.64
CA VAL A 143 -0.67 -4.80 2.79
C VAL A 143 -1.83 -3.86 2.46
N VAL A 144 -2.53 -3.42 3.49
CA VAL A 144 -3.50 -2.33 3.40
C VAL A 144 -3.00 -1.15 4.22
N ILE A 145 -3.12 0.05 3.68
CA ILE A 145 -2.79 1.31 4.36
C ILE A 145 -3.96 2.28 4.26
N ASN A 146 -4.02 3.26 5.17
CA ASN A 146 -5.05 4.29 5.19
C ASN A 146 -4.43 5.70 5.08
N PRO A 147 -4.22 6.20 3.85
CA PRO A 147 -3.63 7.52 3.60
C PRO A 147 -4.42 8.68 4.20
N ARG A 148 -5.75 8.52 4.36
CA ARG A 148 -6.59 9.57 4.93
C ARG A 148 -6.35 9.77 6.43
N SER A 149 -6.11 8.67 7.15
CA SER A 149 -5.75 8.72 8.57
C SER A 149 -4.28 9.13 8.82
N ASN A 150 -3.47 9.25 7.76
CA ASN A 150 -2.04 9.51 7.87
C ASN A 150 -1.73 11.00 8.08
N LEU A 151 -1.91 11.47 9.31
CA LEU A 151 -1.65 12.87 9.69
C LEU A 151 -0.16 13.20 9.83
N LYS A 152 0.73 12.21 9.76
CA LYS A 152 2.19 12.42 9.77
C LYS A 152 2.73 12.97 8.44
N LEU A 153 1.91 12.92 7.37
CA LEU A 153 2.30 13.35 6.01
C LEU A 153 3.61 12.68 5.52
N SER A 154 3.80 11.41 5.89
CA SER A 154 4.97 10.58 5.55
C SER A 154 4.51 9.19 5.11
N GLY A 155 5.12 8.64 4.06
CA GLY A 155 4.56 7.54 3.28
C GLY A 155 3.50 8.07 2.31
N LEU A 156 2.46 7.27 2.04
CA LEU A 156 1.31 7.70 1.23
C LEU A 156 0.26 8.37 2.13
N TYR A 157 -0.17 9.57 1.78
CA TYR A 157 -1.16 10.33 2.55
C TYR A 157 -2.11 11.10 1.62
N LEU A 158 -3.26 11.52 2.16
CA LEU A 158 -4.23 12.35 1.47
C LEU A 158 -4.01 13.83 1.84
N THR A 159 -3.88 14.70 0.85
CA THR A 159 -3.76 16.16 1.03
C THR A 159 -4.59 16.89 -0.01
N ASN A 160 -5.50 17.77 0.40
CA ASN A 160 -6.37 18.55 -0.50
C ASN A 160 -7.07 17.71 -1.61
N GLY A 161 -7.50 16.48 -1.28
CA GLY A 161 -8.13 15.56 -2.23
C GLY A 161 -7.15 14.82 -3.17
N LEU A 162 -5.85 15.08 -3.06
CA LEU A 162 -4.78 14.37 -3.77
C LEU A 162 -4.17 13.28 -2.88
N LEU A 163 -3.88 12.13 -3.46
CA LEU A 163 -2.98 11.17 -2.85
C LEU A 163 -1.55 11.53 -3.27
N CYS A 164 -0.69 11.75 -2.29
CA CYS A 164 0.72 12.07 -2.51
C CYS A 164 1.59 11.22 -1.59
N SER A 165 2.83 10.94 -2.02
CA SER A 165 3.81 10.27 -1.20
C SER A 165 4.97 11.18 -0.79
N GLN A 166 5.42 11.06 0.45
CA GLN A 166 6.68 11.63 0.95
C GLN A 166 7.50 10.52 1.61
N CYS A 167 8.60 10.12 0.98
CA CYS A 167 9.37 8.95 1.39
C CYS A 167 10.68 9.29 2.11
N GLU A 168 11.18 10.51 2.03
CA GLU A 168 12.42 10.90 2.71
C GLU A 168 12.18 11.23 4.20
N ALA A 169 13.02 10.78 5.14
CA ALA A 169 14.18 9.89 4.96
C ALA A 169 13.83 8.38 4.99
N GLU A 170 12.77 8.02 5.72
CA GLU A 170 12.37 6.64 6.03
C GLU A 170 10.85 6.47 5.95
N GLY A 171 10.20 7.14 4.99
CA GLY A 171 8.76 7.12 4.80
C GLY A 171 8.28 5.97 3.92
N PHE A 172 9.16 5.31 3.15
CA PHE A 172 8.75 4.24 2.23
C PHE A 172 8.26 2.99 2.97
N ARG A 173 8.82 2.69 4.15
CA ARG A 173 8.34 1.62 5.04
C ARG A 173 6.88 1.80 5.52
N ARG A 174 6.31 3.00 5.37
CA ARG A 174 4.89 3.30 5.66
C ARG A 174 3.96 3.02 4.47
N ILE A 175 4.51 2.58 3.34
CA ILE A 175 3.77 2.19 2.13
C ILE A 175 3.79 0.66 1.96
N THR A 176 4.98 0.04 2.08
CA THR A 176 5.17 -1.40 1.99
C THR A 176 6.47 -1.81 2.68
N PHE A 177 6.63 -3.12 2.93
CA PHE A 177 7.88 -3.69 3.40
C PHE A 177 9.03 -3.46 2.41
N PHE A 178 10.19 -3.01 2.91
CA PHE A 178 11.42 -2.80 2.13
C PHE A 178 12.68 -2.79 3.00
N LEU A 179 13.88 -2.79 2.41
CA LEU A 179 15.11 -2.43 3.13
C LEU A 179 15.27 -0.90 3.05
N ASP A 180 14.61 -0.18 3.94
CA ASP A 180 14.38 1.27 3.83
C ASP A 180 15.60 2.07 4.28
N ARG A 181 16.67 1.98 3.48
CA ARG A 181 17.98 2.60 3.70
C ARG A 181 18.54 3.15 2.38
N PRO A 182 19.30 4.25 2.40
CA PRO A 182 19.76 4.93 1.18
C PRO A 182 20.80 4.13 0.36
N ASP A 183 21.49 3.17 0.97
CA ASP A 183 22.46 2.30 0.29
C ASP A 183 21.79 1.21 -0.58
N VAL A 184 20.49 0.96 -0.37
CA VAL A 184 19.72 -0.02 -1.14
C VAL A 184 19.08 0.66 -2.34
N THR A 185 19.60 0.39 -3.54
CA THR A 185 19.06 0.94 -4.79
C THR A 185 18.41 -0.16 -5.63
N ALA A 186 17.26 0.16 -6.22
CA ALA A 186 16.48 -0.76 -7.05
C ALA A 186 15.88 -0.06 -8.26
N VAL A 187 15.54 -0.84 -9.28
CA VAL A 187 14.70 -0.42 -10.42
C VAL A 187 13.25 -0.60 -10.00
N TYR A 188 12.37 0.34 -10.36
CA TYR A 188 10.97 0.32 -9.93
C TYR A 188 10.04 0.21 -11.13
N LYS A 189 9.13 -0.76 -11.08
CA LYS A 189 7.95 -0.84 -11.94
C LYS A 189 6.72 -0.66 -11.06
N VAL A 190 5.95 0.39 -11.32
CA VAL A 190 4.84 0.82 -10.47
C VAL A 190 3.56 0.78 -11.28
N ARG A 191 2.54 0.08 -10.77
CA ARG A 191 1.19 0.08 -11.35
C ARG A 191 0.25 0.74 -10.36
N LEU A 192 -0.42 1.79 -10.81
CA LEU A 192 -1.42 2.53 -10.05
C LEU A 192 -2.79 2.19 -10.62
N GLU A 193 -3.76 1.91 -9.75
CA GLU A 193 -5.15 1.64 -10.13
C GLU A 193 -6.08 2.45 -9.24
N ALA A 194 -6.91 3.29 -9.83
CA ALA A 194 -7.77 4.20 -9.09
C ALA A 194 -9.14 4.38 -9.75
N ASP A 195 -10.08 4.99 -9.04
CA ASP A 195 -11.33 5.47 -9.63
C ASP A 195 -11.03 6.64 -10.58
N LYS A 196 -11.53 6.56 -11.81
CA LYS A 196 -11.21 7.54 -12.86
C LYS A 196 -11.84 8.91 -12.61
N ALA A 197 -12.98 8.97 -11.93
CA ALA A 197 -13.66 10.24 -11.63
C ALA A 197 -12.97 10.96 -10.46
N GLN A 198 -12.55 10.23 -9.44
CA GLN A 198 -11.84 10.79 -8.29
C GLN A 198 -10.37 11.11 -8.57
N TYR A 199 -9.69 10.23 -9.30
CA TYR A 199 -8.25 10.29 -9.52
C TYR A 199 -7.90 10.23 -11.01
N PRO A 200 -8.35 11.19 -11.84
CA PRO A 200 -8.20 11.13 -13.30
C PRO A 200 -6.74 11.17 -13.76
N THR A 201 -5.82 11.73 -12.95
CA THR A 201 -4.39 11.75 -13.23
C THR A 201 -3.65 10.86 -12.25
N LEU A 202 -2.82 9.95 -12.78
CA LEU A 202 -1.93 9.08 -12.02
C LEU A 202 -0.49 9.37 -12.45
N LEU A 203 0.42 9.52 -11.49
CA LEU A 203 1.83 9.79 -11.73
C LEU A 203 2.71 8.97 -10.80
N SER A 204 3.85 8.51 -11.32
CA SER A 204 4.93 7.90 -10.55
C SER A 204 6.27 8.22 -11.24
N ASN A 205 7.39 7.87 -10.62
CA ASN A 205 8.71 8.02 -11.27
C ASN A 205 8.82 7.20 -12.57
N GLY A 206 9.67 7.67 -13.49
CA GLY A 206 10.01 6.96 -14.72
C GLY A 206 9.05 7.24 -15.88
N ASP A 207 9.11 6.40 -16.90
CA ASP A 207 8.30 6.54 -18.11
C ASP A 207 6.94 5.87 -17.93
N LEU A 208 5.87 6.51 -18.41
CA LEU A 208 4.55 5.88 -18.55
C LEU A 208 4.62 4.89 -19.72
N ILE A 209 4.52 3.59 -19.42
CA ILE A 209 4.65 2.52 -20.41
C ILE A 209 3.34 1.84 -20.79
N GLU A 210 2.30 1.98 -19.96
CA GLU A 210 0.98 1.39 -20.20
C GLU A 210 -0.09 2.19 -19.45
N GLU A 211 -1.25 2.42 -20.05
CA GLU A 211 -2.42 2.99 -19.37
C GLU A 211 -3.70 2.47 -20.00
N GLY A 212 -4.80 2.47 -19.24
CA GLY A 212 -6.08 2.03 -19.78
C GLY A 212 -7.18 1.89 -18.72
N PRO A 213 -8.40 1.55 -19.15
CA PRO A 213 -9.47 1.15 -18.23
C PRO A 213 -9.11 -0.18 -17.53
N LEU A 214 -9.57 -0.35 -16.30
CA LEU A 214 -9.39 -1.60 -15.57
C LEU A 214 -10.44 -2.63 -16.02
N GLU A 215 -9.99 -3.79 -16.51
CA GLU A 215 -10.90 -4.86 -16.94
C GLU A 215 -11.75 -5.37 -15.75
N GLY A 216 -13.05 -5.55 -15.98
CA GLY A 216 -14.00 -5.93 -14.92
C GLY A 216 -14.40 -4.81 -13.94
N ALA A 217 -13.83 -3.60 -14.05
CA ALA A 217 -14.16 -2.45 -13.21
C ALA A 217 -14.21 -1.15 -14.05
N PRO A 218 -15.30 -0.89 -14.80
CA PRO A 218 -15.36 0.17 -15.82
C PRO A 218 -15.16 1.59 -15.28
N GLN A 219 -15.41 1.82 -13.99
CA GLN A 219 -15.17 3.10 -13.31
C GLN A 219 -13.71 3.33 -12.92
N ARG A 220 -12.87 2.29 -12.97
CA ARG A 220 -11.44 2.36 -12.62
C ARG A 220 -10.56 2.38 -13.86
N HIS A 221 -9.41 2.99 -13.72
CA HIS A 221 -8.35 2.99 -14.72
C HIS A 221 -7.02 2.63 -14.06
N PHE A 222 -6.00 2.39 -14.89
CA PHE A 222 -4.65 2.14 -14.42
C PHE A 222 -3.62 2.87 -15.26
N ALA A 223 -2.45 3.06 -14.66
CA ALA A 223 -1.23 3.52 -15.32
C ALA A 223 -0.04 2.74 -14.78
N VAL A 224 0.88 2.34 -15.67
CA VAL A 224 2.09 1.59 -15.35
C VAL A 224 3.30 2.44 -15.71
N PHE A 225 4.16 2.65 -14.73
CA PHE A 225 5.39 3.40 -14.84
C PHE A 225 6.60 2.48 -14.69
N SER A 226 7.64 2.74 -15.48
CA SER A 226 8.92 2.04 -15.40
C SER A 226 10.05 3.04 -15.29
N ASP A 227 10.75 3.01 -14.15
CA ASP A 227 11.97 3.80 -13.96
C ASP A 227 13.19 2.90 -14.17
N PRO A 228 13.92 3.04 -15.29
CA PRO A 228 15.05 2.16 -15.61
C PRO A 228 16.28 2.42 -14.74
N PHE A 229 16.32 3.55 -14.03
CA PHE A 229 17.48 3.93 -13.21
C PHE A 229 17.33 3.40 -11.79
N ARG A 230 18.42 2.85 -11.26
CA ARG A 230 18.45 2.41 -9.87
C ARG A 230 18.38 3.63 -8.95
N LYS A 231 17.41 3.64 -8.06
CA LYS A 231 17.25 4.69 -7.04
C LYS A 231 16.99 4.08 -5.66
N PRO A 232 17.37 4.78 -4.58
CA PRO A 232 16.92 4.44 -3.24
C PRO A 232 15.42 4.69 -3.07
N CYS A 233 14.81 3.99 -2.12
CA CYS A 233 13.37 4.05 -1.86
C CYS A 233 12.85 5.41 -1.41
N TYR A 234 13.69 6.25 -0.78
CA TYR A 234 13.28 7.60 -0.38
C TYR A 234 12.97 8.53 -1.57
N LEU A 235 13.44 8.21 -2.78
CA LEU A 235 13.12 8.93 -4.03
C LEU A 235 11.87 8.39 -4.73
N PHE A 236 11.20 7.38 -4.17
CA PHE A 236 9.93 6.91 -4.68
C PHE A 236 8.85 7.99 -4.54
N ALA A 237 8.11 8.22 -5.61
CA ALA A 237 7.00 9.17 -5.64
C ALA A 237 5.79 8.59 -6.36
N VAL A 238 4.61 8.80 -5.79
CA VAL A 238 3.30 8.58 -6.39
C VAL A 238 2.42 9.80 -6.13
N VAL A 239 1.71 10.24 -7.17
CA VAL A 239 0.67 11.26 -7.06
C VAL A 239 -0.57 10.79 -7.82
N ALA A 240 -1.75 10.94 -7.22
CA ALA A 240 -3.03 10.66 -7.86
C ALA A 240 -4.08 11.70 -7.49
N GLY A 241 -4.82 12.20 -8.47
CA GLY A 241 -5.89 13.20 -8.25
C GLY A 241 -6.20 14.08 -9.46
N PRO A 242 -7.09 15.08 -9.31
CA PRO A 242 -7.41 16.02 -10.37
C PRO A 242 -6.30 17.08 -10.52
N LEU A 243 -5.32 16.80 -11.37
CA LEU A 243 -4.22 17.71 -11.66
C LEU A 243 -4.42 18.43 -13.00
N GLU A 244 -4.09 19.70 -13.03
CA GLU A 244 -3.92 20.47 -14.27
C GLU A 244 -2.44 20.54 -14.64
N CYS A 245 -2.14 20.59 -15.94
CA CYS A 245 -0.78 20.59 -16.46
C CYS A 245 -0.53 21.82 -17.32
N ILE A 246 0.48 22.61 -16.93
CA ILE A 246 1.16 23.56 -17.81
C ILE A 246 2.46 22.88 -18.25
N ARG A 247 2.68 22.78 -19.56
CA ARG A 247 3.82 22.06 -20.13
C ARG A 247 4.69 22.99 -20.95
N ASP A 248 6.00 22.81 -20.84
CA ASP A 248 7.01 23.46 -21.66
C ASP A 248 8.08 22.42 -22.06
N THR A 249 9.01 22.80 -22.94
CA THR A 249 10.11 21.94 -23.43
C THR A 249 11.46 22.63 -23.22
N PHE A 250 12.43 21.91 -22.67
CA PHE A 250 13.79 22.39 -22.47
C PHE A 250 14.80 21.50 -23.20
N THR A 251 15.59 22.08 -24.12
CA THR A 251 16.66 21.36 -24.82
C THR A 251 17.96 21.51 -24.05
N THR A 252 18.48 20.41 -23.50
CA THR A 252 19.77 20.38 -22.81
C THR A 252 20.92 20.62 -23.78
N LYS A 253 21.94 21.38 -23.37
CA LYS A 253 23.21 21.45 -24.10
C LYS A 253 24.06 20.23 -23.71
N VAL A 254 24.34 19.36 -24.67
CA VAL A 254 25.31 18.27 -24.47
C VAL A 254 26.71 18.87 -24.66
N PRO A 255 27.64 18.75 -23.70
CA PRO A 255 29.03 19.11 -23.90
C PRO A 255 29.76 18.16 -24.86
#